data_AF-A0A932E0N3-F1
#
_entry.id   AF-A0A932E0N3-F1
#
_cell.length_a   1.000
_cell.length_b   1.000
_cell.length_c   1.000
_cell.angle_alpha   90.00
_cell.angle_beta   90.00
_cell.angle_gamma   90.00
#
_symmetry.space_group_name_H-M   'P 1'
#
loop_
_entity.id
_entity.type
_entity.pdbx_description
1 polymer ?
#
loop_
_entity_poly.entity_id
_entity_poly.type
_entity_poly.pdbx_seq_one_letter_code
_entity_poly.pdbx_strand_id
1 'polypeptide(L)'
;MTPQGLRPGDRVIDLAGLVRSAALGTGAVSAAWGAWLVRGSWLTSLAALLIGAGLGYIVAEVVSRVLYRRGDNTTVVKVGLGSLGSTIPAGLAGGLATAIIVALVALLPFGADGHAALWFGVSLASGVALGLTFACGSSLL
;
A
#
# COMPACT_ATOMS: atom_id res chain seq x y z
N MET A 1 12.97 -1.04 -20.34
CA MET A 1 13.86 0.14 -20.27
C MET A 1 15.00 -0.24 -19.35
N THR A 2 16.19 -0.46 -19.90
CA THR A 2 17.42 -0.71 -19.14
C THR A 2 17.71 0.51 -18.26
N PRO A 3 18.08 0.37 -16.97
CA PRO A 3 18.47 1.50 -16.14
C PRO A 3 19.82 2.02 -16.64
N GLN A 4 19.77 2.91 -17.63
CA GLN A 4 20.94 3.61 -18.14
C GLN A 4 21.39 4.61 -17.06
N GLY A 5 22.49 4.31 -16.36
CA GLY A 5 23.20 5.30 -15.54
C GLY A 5 23.36 5.01 -14.04
N LEU A 6 23.12 3.78 -13.57
CA LEU A 6 23.46 3.42 -12.18
C LEU A 6 24.97 3.26 -12.02
N ARG A 7 25.58 4.02 -11.12
CA ARG A 7 26.99 3.89 -10.74
C ARG A 7 27.11 3.11 -9.42
N PRO A 8 28.21 2.38 -9.19
CA PRO A 8 28.50 1.81 -7.88
C PRO A 8 28.48 2.91 -6.81
N GLY A 9 27.66 2.73 -5.75
CA GLY A 9 27.45 3.73 -4.69
C GLY A 9 26.17 4.58 -4.84
N ASP A 10 25.44 4.47 -5.95
CA ASP A 10 24.12 5.11 -6.09
C ASP A 10 23.08 4.42 -5.20
N ARG A 11 22.27 5.22 -4.48
CA ARG A 11 21.08 4.70 -3.79
C ARG A 11 19.97 4.40 -4.80
N VAL A 12 19.36 3.23 -4.67
CA VAL A 12 18.29 2.74 -5.54
C VAL A 12 17.05 2.41 -4.74
N ILE A 13 15.90 2.70 -5.34
CA ILE A 13 14.57 2.40 -4.82
C ILE A 13 14.05 1.19 -5.58
N ASP A 14 13.75 0.12 -4.87
CA ASP A 14 12.99 -1.00 -5.42
C ASP A 14 11.50 -0.63 -5.43
N LEU A 15 10.95 -0.39 -6.62
CA LEU A 15 9.54 -0.04 -6.77
C LEU A 15 8.62 -1.19 -6.33
N ALA A 16 9.04 -2.44 -6.49
CA ALA A 16 8.27 -3.59 -6.01
C ALA A 16 8.27 -3.65 -4.48
N GLY A 17 9.41 -3.35 -3.84
CA GLY A 17 9.51 -3.17 -2.40
C GLY A 17 8.64 -2.03 -1.87
N LEU A 18 8.61 -0.89 -2.57
CA LEU A 18 7.77 0.27 -2.23
C LEU A 18 6.28 -0.08 -2.28
N VAL A 19 5.84 -0.74 -3.35
CA VAL A 19 4.44 -1.18 -3.50
C VAL A 19 4.06 -2.12 -2.36
N ARG A 20 4.98 -3.03 -1.98
CA ARG A 20 4.75 -3.98 -0.89
C ARG A 20 4.63 -3.30 0.47
N SER A 21 5.51 -2.37 0.81
CA SER A 21 5.42 -1.65 2.08
C SER A 21 4.19 -0.76 2.15
N ALA A 22 3.86 -0.06 1.06
CA ALA A 22 2.67 0.78 0.97
C ALA A 22 1.39 -0.05 1.14
N ALA A 23 1.25 -1.14 0.40
CA ALA A 23 0.10 -2.05 0.47
C ALA A 23 -0.04 -2.68 1.86
N LEU A 24 1.04 -3.21 2.44
CA LEU A 24 1.05 -3.75 3.80
C LEU A 24 0.59 -2.71 4.82
N GLY A 25 1.17 -1.51 4.78
CA GLY A 25 0.85 -0.42 5.67
C GLY A 25 -0.61 0.00 5.54
N THR A 26 -1.09 0.16 4.30
CA THR A 26 -2.49 0.51 4.02
C THR A 26 -3.44 -0.54 4.56
N GLY A 27 -3.19 -1.82 4.31
CA GLY A 27 -4.05 -2.89 4.80
C GLY A 27 -4.13 -2.92 6.32
N ALA A 28 -2.97 -2.85 6.99
CA ALA A 28 -2.86 -2.82 8.44
C ALA A 28 -3.61 -1.63 9.07
N VAL A 29 -3.33 -0.42 8.58
CA VAL A 29 -3.89 0.81 9.14
C VAL A 29 -5.39 0.93 8.84
N SER A 30 -5.83 0.62 7.61
CA SER A 30 -7.25 0.61 7.23
C SER A 30 -8.07 -0.27 8.17
N ALA A 31 -7.60 -1.52 8.37
CA ALA A 31 -8.33 -2.52 9.12
C ALA A 31 -8.32 -2.23 10.63
N ALA A 32 -7.17 -1.82 11.18
CA ALA A 32 -7.06 -1.45 12.59
C ALA A 32 -7.94 -0.25 12.93
N TRP A 33 -7.90 0.79 12.09
CA TRP A 33 -8.65 2.02 12.29
C TRP A 33 -10.15 1.81 12.12
N GLY A 34 -10.57 1.11 11.07
CA GLY A 34 -11.99 0.79 10.87
C GLY A 34 -12.54 -0.09 11.99
N ALA A 35 -11.80 -1.11 12.45
CA ALA A 35 -12.22 -1.96 13.56
C ALA A 35 -12.31 -1.18 14.89
N TRP A 36 -11.40 -0.23 15.10
CA TRP A 36 -11.45 0.66 16.27
C TRP A 36 -12.70 1.52 16.25
N LEU A 37 -13.02 2.14 15.10
CA LEU A 37 -14.19 3.02 14.97
C LEU A 37 -15.53 2.27 15.17
N VAL A 38 -15.61 1.01 14.76
CA VAL A 38 -16.86 0.23 14.89
C VAL A 38 -17.02 -0.39 16.28
N ARG A 39 -15.96 -0.99 16.83
CA ARG A 39 -16.06 -1.79 18.07
C ARG A 39 -15.46 -1.12 19.30
N GLY A 40 -14.62 -0.09 19.15
CA GLY A 40 -13.94 0.59 20.25
C GLY A 40 -13.00 -0.30 21.07
N SER A 41 -12.68 -1.51 20.61
CA SER A 41 -11.91 -2.50 21.36
C SER A 41 -10.51 -2.68 20.77
N TRP A 42 -9.51 -2.53 21.64
CA TRP A 42 -8.09 -2.68 21.32
C TRP A 42 -7.76 -4.06 20.72
N LEU A 43 -8.30 -5.12 21.30
CA LEU A 43 -8.06 -6.49 20.83
C LEU A 43 -8.60 -6.70 19.42
N THR A 44 -9.75 -6.11 19.11
CA THR A 44 -10.34 -6.21 17.77
C THR A 44 -9.54 -5.41 16.75
N SER A 45 -8.99 -4.26 17.12
CA SER A 45 -8.10 -3.49 16.26
C SER A 45 -6.78 -4.19 16.01
N LEU A 46 -6.21 -4.87 17.01
CA LEU A 46 -4.97 -5.61 16.86
C LEU A 46 -5.16 -6.85 15.97
N ALA A 47 -6.26 -7.58 16.13
CA ALA A 47 -6.61 -8.67 15.23
C ALA A 47 -6.86 -8.17 13.80
N ALA A 48 -7.60 -7.07 13.65
CA ALA A 48 -7.86 -6.45 12.35
C ALA A 48 -6.58 -5.94 11.69
N LEU A 49 -5.63 -5.41 12.46
CA LEU A 49 -4.32 -5.00 11.96
C LEU A 49 -3.58 -6.17 11.30
N LEU A 50 -3.52 -7.33 11.97
CA LEU A 50 -2.85 -8.52 11.44
C LEU A 50 -3.55 -9.07 10.20
N ILE A 51 -4.88 -9.15 10.22
CA ILE A 51 -5.67 -9.62 9.07
C ILE A 51 -5.51 -8.65 7.89
N GLY A 52 -5.60 -7.34 8.15
CA GLY A 52 -5.41 -6.29 7.15
C GLY A 52 -4.01 -6.29 6.56
N ALA A 53 -2.98 -6.49 7.39
CA ALA A 53 -1.60 -6.66 6.92
C ALA A 53 -1.46 -7.90 6.03
N GLY A 54 -2.05 -9.04 6.42
CA GLY A 54 -2.06 -10.25 5.62
C GLY A 54 -2.73 -10.06 4.26
N LEU A 55 -3.90 -9.41 4.22
CA LEU A 55 -4.58 -9.05 2.97
C LEU A 55 -3.72 -8.11 2.13
N GLY A 56 -3.17 -7.05 2.73
CA GLY A 56 -2.27 -6.11 2.05
C GLY A 56 -1.04 -6.78 1.47
N TYR A 57 -0.47 -7.79 2.14
CA TYR A 57 0.62 -8.60 1.63
C TYR A 57 0.24 -9.37 0.36
N ILE A 58 -0.91 -10.05 0.38
CA ILE A 58 -1.41 -10.84 -0.76
C ILE A 58 -1.65 -9.91 -1.96
N VAL A 59 -2.30 -8.77 -1.73
CA VAL A 59 -2.53 -7.76 -2.78
C VAL A 59 -1.21 -7.25 -3.32
N ALA A 60 -0.25 -6.93 -2.45
CA ALA A 60 1.05 -6.47 -2.86
C ALA A 60 1.81 -7.48 -3.71
N GLU A 61 1.77 -8.77 -3.37
CA GLU A 61 2.36 -9.84 -4.15
C GLU A 61 1.79 -9.86 -5.57
N VAL A 62 0.48 -9.72 -5.72
CA VAL A 62 -0.18 -9.67 -7.03
C VAL A 62 0.19 -8.39 -7.78
N VAL A 63 0.04 -7.23 -7.16
CA VAL A 63 0.29 -5.91 -7.78
C VAL A 63 1.77 -5.78 -8.18
N SER A 64 2.70 -6.16 -7.30
CA SER A 64 4.14 -6.13 -7.60
C SER A 64 4.51 -7.09 -8.73
N ARG A 65 3.92 -8.29 -8.77
CA ARG A 65 4.14 -9.26 -9.87
C ARG A 65 3.60 -8.73 -11.21
N VAL A 66 2.44 -8.09 -11.22
CA VAL A 66 1.78 -7.63 -12.45
C VAL A 66 2.43 -6.37 -13.00
N LEU A 67 2.77 -5.40 -12.14
CA LEU A 67 3.24 -4.08 -12.57
C LEU A 67 4.76 -3.96 -12.66
N TYR A 68 5.51 -4.63 -11.77
CA TYR A 68 6.93 -4.30 -11.54
C TYR A 68 7.88 -5.50 -11.62
N ARG A 69 7.36 -6.72 -11.76
CA ARG A 69 8.15 -7.93 -11.94
C ARG A 69 7.98 -8.46 -13.37
N ARG A 70 9.03 -8.39 -14.18
CA ARG A 70 9.04 -8.98 -15.53
C ARG A 70 10.16 -10.01 -15.60
N GLY A 71 9.81 -11.27 -15.36
CA GLY A 71 10.77 -12.36 -15.16
C GLY A 71 11.45 -12.27 -13.78
N ASP A 72 12.78 -12.44 -13.74
CA ASP A 72 13.59 -12.31 -12.52
C ASP A 72 14.06 -10.87 -12.22
N ASN A 73 13.75 -9.91 -13.09
CA ASN A 73 14.16 -8.52 -12.89
C ASN A 73 13.07 -7.69 -12.20
N THR A 74 13.48 -6.97 -11.15
CA THR A 74 12.70 -5.91 -10.50
C THR A 74 13.05 -4.55 -11.10
N THR A 75 12.06 -3.67 -11.22
CA THR A 75 12.29 -2.30 -11.67
C THR A 75 12.84 -1.46 -10.53
N VAL A 76 14.08 -1.00 -10.68
CA VAL A 76 14.77 -0.10 -9.74
C VAL A 76 14.93 1.30 -10.34
N VAL A 77 14.74 2.32 -9.50
CA VAL A 77 14.89 3.74 -9.86
C VAL A 77 15.90 4.38 -8.93
N LYS A 78 16.77 5.26 -9.46
CA LYS A 78 17.74 6.01 -8.67
C LYS A 78 17.02 7.01 -7.75
N VAL A 79 17.48 7.14 -6.50
CA VAL A 79 16.95 8.12 -5.53
C VAL A 79 17.21 9.56 -6.02
N GLY A 80 16.20 10.42 -5.96
CA GLY A 80 16.31 11.87 -6.20
C GLY A 80 14.98 12.54 -6.56
N LEU A 81 14.93 13.88 -6.64
CA LEU A 81 13.71 14.63 -7.00
C LEU A 81 13.07 14.18 -8.33
N GLY A 82 13.87 13.69 -9.28
CA GLY A 82 13.37 13.11 -10.54
C GLY A 82 12.68 11.74 -10.40
N SER A 83 12.85 11.04 -9.26
CA SER A 83 12.23 9.73 -9.02
C SER A 83 10.77 9.83 -8.61
N LEU A 84 10.32 11.01 -8.15
CA LEU A 84 8.93 11.28 -7.72
C LEU A 84 7.90 10.88 -8.79
N GLY A 85 8.20 11.12 -10.07
CA GLY A 85 7.33 10.75 -11.18
C GLY A 85 7.10 9.24 -11.32
N SER A 86 7.98 8.41 -10.78
CA SER A 86 7.87 6.94 -10.80
C SER A 86 7.49 6.34 -9.44
N THR A 87 7.88 6.96 -8.33
CA THR A 87 7.57 6.47 -6.98
C THR A 87 6.15 6.79 -6.55
N ILE A 88 5.59 7.94 -6.94
CA ILE A 88 4.19 8.31 -6.65
C ILE A 88 3.20 7.32 -7.26
N PRO A 89 3.22 7.00 -8.56
CA PRO A 89 2.28 6.03 -9.12
C PRO A 89 2.48 4.62 -8.54
N ALA A 90 3.72 4.24 -8.17
CA ALA A 90 3.97 2.96 -7.52
C ALA A 90 3.38 2.90 -6.10
N GLY A 91 3.59 3.93 -5.28
CA GLY A 91 3.02 4.04 -3.94
C GLY A 91 1.49 4.07 -3.97
N LEU A 92 0.91 4.83 -4.91
CA LEU A 92 -0.55 4.88 -5.11
C LEU A 92 -1.11 3.55 -5.63
N ALA A 93 -0.42 2.86 -6.55
CA ALA A 93 -0.88 1.56 -7.03
C ALA A 93 -0.99 0.53 -5.90
N GLY A 94 0.02 0.45 -5.04
CA GLY A 94 -0.02 -0.43 -3.85
C GLY A 94 -1.09 -0.02 -2.84
N GLY A 95 -1.12 1.27 -2.49
CA GLY A 95 -2.06 1.82 -1.50
C GLY A 95 -3.51 1.75 -1.94
N LEU A 96 -3.84 2.23 -3.15
CA LEU A 96 -5.22 2.21 -3.67
C LEU A 96 -5.72 0.80 -3.94
N ALA A 97 -4.92 -0.09 -4.53
CA ALA A 97 -5.34 -1.46 -4.78
C ALA A 97 -5.69 -2.18 -3.47
N THR A 98 -4.87 -1.97 -2.43
CA THR A 98 -5.14 -2.56 -1.12
C THR A 98 -6.35 -1.93 -0.44
N ALA A 99 -6.49 -0.61 -0.52
CA ALA A 99 -7.65 0.08 0.04
C ALA A 99 -8.96 -0.41 -0.58
N ILE A 100 -9.01 -0.58 -1.90
CA ILE A 100 -10.19 -1.10 -2.59
C ILE A 100 -10.52 -2.52 -2.12
N ILE A 101 -9.51 -3.39 -2.02
CA ILE A 101 -9.73 -4.78 -1.60
C ILE A 101 -10.16 -4.87 -0.14
N VAL A 102 -9.53 -4.11 0.76
CA VAL A 102 -9.92 -4.07 2.17
C VAL A 102 -11.34 -3.51 2.32
N ALA A 103 -11.69 -2.47 1.57
CA ALA A 103 -13.05 -1.94 1.56
C ALA A 103 -14.07 -2.96 1.04
N LEU A 104 -13.77 -3.69 -0.04
CA LEU A 104 -14.63 -4.77 -0.56
C LEU A 104 -14.80 -5.92 0.43
N VAL A 105 -13.72 -6.34 1.09
CA VAL A 105 -13.78 -7.37 2.13
C VAL A 105 -14.60 -6.89 3.33
N ALA A 106 -14.51 -5.62 3.70
CA ALA A 106 -15.31 -5.04 4.78
C ALA A 106 -16.80 -4.91 4.44
N LEU A 107 -17.17 -4.84 3.16
CA LEU A 107 -18.58 -4.85 2.73
C LEU A 107 -19.28 -6.20 2.99
N LEU A 108 -18.54 -7.31 3.04
CA LEU A 108 -19.13 -8.64 3.31
C LEU A 108 -19.80 -8.72 4.70
N PRO A 109 -19.14 -8.34 5.81
CA PRO A 109 -19.76 -8.33 7.13
C PRO A 109 -20.59 -7.08 7.45
N PHE A 110 -20.34 -5.93 6.81
CA PHE A 110 -20.94 -4.63 7.22
C PHE A 110 -21.83 -3.95 6.16
N GLY A 111 -22.07 -4.60 5.02
CA GLY A 111 -22.81 -4.01 3.90
C GLY A 111 -24.26 -3.62 4.20
N ALA A 112 -24.86 -4.19 5.24
CA ALA A 112 -26.25 -3.91 5.63
C ALA A 112 -26.41 -2.75 6.62
N ASP A 113 -25.36 -2.38 7.36
CA ASP A 113 -25.49 -1.58 8.59
C ASP A 113 -25.22 -0.08 8.41
N GLY A 114 -25.16 0.44 7.18
CA GLY A 114 -24.93 1.88 6.93
C GLY A 114 -23.50 2.39 7.24
N HIS A 115 -22.66 1.58 7.87
CA HIS A 115 -21.26 1.91 8.18
C HIS A 115 -20.33 1.75 6.98
N ALA A 116 -20.80 1.14 5.89
CA ALA A 116 -20.06 0.88 4.66
C ALA A 116 -19.36 2.12 4.08
N ALA A 117 -20.05 3.27 4.07
CA ALA A 117 -19.49 4.53 3.56
C ALA A 117 -18.30 5.03 4.40
N LEU A 118 -18.35 4.84 5.72
CA LEU A 118 -17.30 5.25 6.64
C LEU A 118 -16.06 4.36 6.47
N TRP A 119 -16.26 3.05 6.31
CA TRP A 119 -15.17 2.10 5.99
C TRP A 119 -14.51 2.41 4.65
N PHE A 120 -15.31 2.69 3.62
CA PHE A 120 -14.79 3.06 2.31
C PHE A 120 -13.95 4.34 2.39
N GLY A 121 -14.45 5.37 3.10
CA GLY A 121 -13.73 6.62 3.29
C GLY A 121 -12.40 6.44 4.03
N VAL A 122 -12.39 5.71 5.15
CA VAL A 122 -11.18 5.45 5.96
C VAL A 122 -10.15 4.65 5.16
N SER A 123 -10.58 3.60 4.46
CA SER A 123 -9.65 2.77 3.71
C SER A 123 -9.04 3.54 2.55
N LEU A 124 -9.83 4.30 1.80
CA LEU A 124 -9.35 5.08 0.66
C LEU A 124 -8.45 6.24 1.10
N ALA A 125 -8.81 6.96 2.17
CA ALA A 125 -7.97 8.00 2.76
C ALA A 125 -6.63 7.45 3.25
N SER A 126 -6.64 6.31 3.94
CA SER A 126 -5.40 5.70 4.43
C SER A 126 -4.53 5.13 3.29
N GLY A 127 -5.15 4.59 2.23
CA GLY A 127 -4.45 4.14 1.03
C GLY A 127 -3.74 5.27 0.29
N VAL A 128 -4.40 6.41 0.12
CA VAL A 128 -3.81 7.60 -0.50
C VAL A 128 -2.72 8.19 0.39
N ALA A 129 -2.99 8.38 1.68
CA ALA A 129 -2.04 8.98 2.61
C ALA A 129 -0.77 8.14 2.77
N LEU A 130 -0.91 6.82 2.91
CA LEU A 130 0.23 5.91 3.03
C LEU A 130 0.97 5.75 1.70
N GLY A 131 0.25 5.61 0.58
CA GLY A 131 0.87 5.58 -0.75
C GLY A 131 1.73 6.82 -1.02
N LEU A 132 1.24 8.01 -0.67
CA LEU A 132 1.98 9.27 -0.79
C LEU A 132 3.16 9.36 0.20
N THR A 133 2.97 9.01 1.46
CA THR A 133 4.07 9.09 2.46
C THR A 133 5.19 8.11 2.14
N PHE A 134 4.90 6.89 1.70
CA PHE A 134 5.92 5.95 1.25
C PHE A 134 6.61 6.44 -0.04
N ALA A 135 5.87 6.95 -1.03
CA ALA A 135 6.44 7.51 -2.25
C ALA A 135 7.38 8.70 -1.95
N CYS A 136 6.94 9.64 -1.13
CA CYS A 136 7.74 10.79 -0.70
C CYS A 136 8.95 10.35 0.13
N GLY A 137 8.77 9.46 1.11
CA GLY A 137 9.86 8.96 1.94
C GLY A 137 10.93 8.24 1.13
N SER A 138 10.54 7.41 0.17
CA SER A 138 11.49 6.73 -0.72
C SER A 138 12.24 7.69 -1.65
N SER A 139 11.68 8.85 -1.97
CA SER A 139 12.32 9.83 -2.85
C SER A 139 13.30 10.76 -2.11
N LEU A 140 13.23 10.78 -0.77
CA LEU A 140 14.05 11.60 0.12
C LEU A 140 15.20 10.82 0.80
N LEU A 141 15.07 9.49 0.92
CA LEU A 141 16.03 8.58 1.57
C LEU A 141 16.88 7.83 0.55
#